data_AF-A0A2B8A1D2-F1
#
_entry.id   AF-A0A2B8A1D2-F1
#
_cell.length_a   1.000
_cell.length_b   1.000
_cell.length_c   1.000
_cell.angle_alpha   90.00
_cell.angle_beta   90.00
_cell.angle_gamma   90.00
#
_symmetry.space_group_name_H-M   'P 1'
#
loop_
_entity.id
_entity.type
_entity.pdbx_description
1 polymer ?
#
loop_
_entity_poly.entity_id
_entity_poly.type
_entity_poly.pdbx_seq_one_letter_code
_entity_poly.pdbx_strand_id
1 'polypeptide(L)' 'VPVANAGGNVLKSSFAASWSPVAGAADYIIDVSSNNFAAYEDGYHDKPVNAASCNVTLTTGKASYQYRVRARNGSD' A
#
# COMPACT_ATOMS: atom_id res chain seq x y z
N VAL A 1 0.96 -0.82 14.80
CA VAL A 1 1.29 -1.18 13.40
C VAL A 1 0.00 -1.14 12.59
N PRO A 2 -0.05 -0.50 11.42
CA PRO A 2 -1.25 -0.52 10.58
C PRO A 2 -1.51 -1.95 10.11
N VAL A 3 -2.75 -2.42 10.24
CA VAL A 3 -3.16 -3.73 9.74
C VAL A 3 -3.67 -3.54 8.32
N ALA A 4 -3.02 -4.18 7.35
CA ALA A 4 -3.47 -4.19 5.96
C ALA A 4 -4.73 -5.05 5.82
N ASN A 5 -5.84 -4.46 5.38
CA ASN A 5 -7.09 -5.14 5.11
C ASN A 5 -7.08 -5.70 3.69
N ALA A 6 -7.42 -6.99 3.51
CA ALA A 6 -7.43 -7.65 2.21
C ALA A 6 -8.08 -6.77 1.13
N GLY A 7 -7.31 -6.46 0.09
CA GLY A 7 -7.73 -5.52 -0.95
C GLY A 7 -9.01 -5.98 -1.62
N GLY A 8 -10.09 -5.24 -1.43
CA GLY A 8 -11.38 -5.53 -2.03
C GLY A 8 -11.29 -5.35 -3.54
N ASN A 9 -11.62 -6.41 -4.28
CA ASN A 9 -11.76 -6.42 -5.73
C ASN A 9 -10.48 -6.07 -6.52
N VAL A 10 -9.64 -7.07 -6.77
CA VAL A 10 -8.51 -6.96 -7.72
C VAL A 10 -9.08 -6.92 -9.14
N LEU A 11 -9.33 -5.73 -9.67
CA LEU A 11 -9.78 -5.47 -11.02
C LEU A 11 -8.62 -5.67 -12.02
N LYS A 12 -8.04 -6.87 -12.13
CA LYS A 12 -7.03 -7.32 -13.13
C LYS A 12 -5.71 -6.52 -13.27
N SER A 13 -5.69 -5.24 -12.89
CA SER A 13 -4.60 -4.26 -12.92
C SER A 13 -4.82 -3.15 -11.89
N SER A 14 -5.83 -3.22 -11.02
CA SER A 14 -5.96 -2.30 -9.89
C SER A 14 -6.61 -2.98 -8.69
N PHE A 15 -6.27 -2.53 -7.49
CA PHE A 15 -6.92 -2.98 -6.25
C PHE A 15 -7.02 -1.83 -5.25
N ALA A 16 -8.04 -1.87 -4.40
CA ALA A 16 -8.16 -0.93 -3.29
C ALA A 16 -7.37 -1.46 -2.10
N ALA A 17 -6.22 -0.85 -1.80
CA ALA A 17 -5.49 -1.10 -0.57
C ALA A 17 -6.13 -0.29 0.55
N SER A 18 -6.55 -0.94 1.62
CA SER A 18 -7.02 -0.26 2.84
C SER A 18 -6.31 -0.83 4.05
N TRP A 19 -6.17 0.00 5.08
CA TRP A 19 -5.54 -0.40 6.33
C TRP A 19 -6.19 0.30 7.50
N SER A 20 -6.07 -0.30 8.68
CA SER A 20 -6.55 0.32 9.91
C SER A 20 -5.65 1.51 10.28
N PRO A 21 -6.21 2.72 10.48
CA PRO A 21 -5.42 3.87 10.88
C PRO A 21 -4.81 3.66 12.27
N VAL A 22 -3.60 4.17 12.48
CA VAL A 22 -2.88 4.14 13.75
C VAL A 22 -3.04 5.51 14.42
N ALA A 23 -3.49 5.52 15.67
CA ALA A 23 -3.58 6.75 16.46
C ALA A 23 -2.19 7.39 16.59
N GLY A 24 -2.07 8.66 16.20
CA GLY A 24 -0.81 9.41 16.18
C GLY A 24 -0.02 9.34 14.88
N ALA A 25 -0.43 8.55 13.88
CA ALA A 25 0.21 8.61 12.56
C ALA A 25 -0.18 9.89 11.81
N ALA A 26 0.81 10.66 11.33
CA ALA A 26 0.58 11.83 10.50
C ALA A 26 0.35 11.44 9.04
N ASP A 27 1.11 10.46 8.57
CA ASP A 27 1.03 9.93 7.21
C ASP A 27 1.33 8.43 7.19
N TYR A 28 0.98 7.78 6.08
CA TYR A 28 1.27 6.38 5.84
C TYR A 28 2.15 6.24 4.60
N ILE A 29 3.00 5.24 4.60
CA ILE A 29 3.80 4.86 3.46
C ILE A 29 3.29 3.52 2.96
N ILE A 30 2.95 3.44 1.69
CA ILE A 30 2.60 2.20 1.02
C ILE A 30 3.73 1.76 0.09
N ASP A 31 4.12 0.50 0.21
CA ASP A 31 4.96 -0.16 -0.77
C ASP A 31 4.21 -1.32 -1.43
N VAL A 32 4.27 -1.43 -2.75
CA VAL A 32 3.63 -2.51 -3.51
C VAL A 32 4.68 -3.29 -4.28
N SER A 33 4.61 -4.61 -4.20
CA SER A 33 5.53 -5.51 -4.88
C SER A 33 4.82 -6.76 -5.39
N SER A 34 5.21 -7.21 -6.59
CA SER A 34 4.81 -8.50 -7.13
C SER A 34 5.78 -9.64 -6.82
N ASN A 35 6.91 -9.36 -6.16
CA ASN A 35 7.99 -10.31 -5.92
C ASN A 35 8.58 -10.18 -4.51
N ASN A 36 7.72 -10.26 -3.49
CA ASN A 36 8.14 -10.25 -2.08
C ASN A 36 9.04 -9.06 -1.69
N PHE A 37 8.74 -7.87 -2.21
CA PHE A 37 9.49 -6.62 -2.01
C PHE A 37 10.91 -6.62 -2.59
N ALA A 38 11.25 -7.56 -3.49
CA ALA A 38 12.48 -7.53 -4.27
C ALA A 38 12.44 -6.52 -5.43
N ALA A 39 11.24 -6.31 -6.00
CA ALA A 39 10.97 -5.29 -7.01
C ALA A 39 9.68 -4.56 -6.66
N TYR A 40 9.67 -3.24 -6.79
CA TYR A 40 8.51 -2.40 -6.47
C TYR A 40 7.79 -2.00 -7.76
N GLU A 41 6.48 -1.83 -7.66
CA GLU A 41 5.70 -1.29 -8.78
C GLU A 41 5.98 0.22 -8.92
N ASP A 42 5.95 0.69 -10.16
CA ASP A 42 6.25 2.09 -10.48
C ASP A 42 5.29 3.04 -9.75
N GLY A 43 5.84 4.01 -9.02
CA GLY A 43 5.07 4.94 -8.20
C GLY A 43 4.51 4.38 -6.88
N TYR A 44 4.84 3.13 -6.52
CA TYR A 44 4.46 2.50 -5.24
C TYR A 44 5.67 2.01 -4.43
N HIS A 45 6.80 2.68 -4.56
CA HIS A 45 7.96 2.52 -3.66
C HIS A 45 8.01 3.72 -2.72
N ASP A 46 7.93 3.48 -1.41
CA ASP A 46 7.89 4.53 -0.38
C ASP A 46 6.83 5.61 -0.64
N LYS A 47 5.67 5.23 -1.20
CA LYS A 47 4.64 6.20 -1.60
C LYS A 47 3.93 6.75 -0.36
N PRO A 48 3.97 8.06 -0.09
CA PRO A 48 3.23 8.65 1.01
C PRO A 48 1.73 8.76 0.67
N VAL A 49 0.89 8.41 1.64
CA VAL A 49 -0.57 8.41 1.57
C VAL A 49 -1.08 9.02 2.89
N ASN A 50 -1.82 10.12 2.78
CA ASN A 50 -2.43 10.82 3.91
C ASN A 50 -3.84 10.28 4.27
N ALA A 51 -4.12 9.05 3.86
CA ALA A 51 -5.41 8.38 4.05
C ALA A 51 -5.18 6.93 4.52
N ALA A 52 -6.22 6.35 5.13
CA ALA A 52 -6.23 4.93 5.51
C ALA A 52 -6.58 3.99 4.32
N SER A 53 -6.59 4.53 3.10
CA SER A 53 -6.89 3.82 1.87
C SER A 53 -6.13 4.42 0.68
N CYS A 54 -5.77 3.58 -0.27
CA CYS A 54 -5.15 3.96 -1.54
C CYS A 54 -5.64 3.03 -2.65
N ASN A 55 -6.12 3.61 -3.75
CA ASN A 55 -6.25 2.85 -4.99
C ASN A 55 -4.85 2.60 -5.56
N VAL A 56 -4.49 1.33 -5.71
CA VAL A 56 -3.25 0.91 -6.34
C VAL A 56 -3.57 0.49 -7.76
N THR A 57 -2.98 1.18 -8.73
CA THR A 57 -3.02 0.85 -10.15
C THR A 57 -1.70 0.19 -10.53
N LEU A 58 -1.78 -1.05 -10.97
CA LEU A 58 -0.67 -1.90 -11.38
C LEU A 58 -0.54 -1.84 -12.89
N THR A 59 0.65 -1.48 -13.36
CA THR A 59 0.98 -1.43 -14.79
C THR A 59 1.22 -2.82 -15.36
N THR A 60 1.65 -3.76 -14.52
CA THR A 60 1.86 -5.15 -14.90
C THR A 60 0.65 -5.97 -14.46
N GLY A 61 0.19 -6.93 -15.26
CA GLY A 61 -0.86 -7.86 -14.87
C GLY A 61 -0.27 -9.16 -14.31
N LYS A 62 0.43 -9.12 -13.18
CA LYS A 62 0.99 -10.35 -12.56
C LYS A 62 -0.05 -11.11 -11.74
N ALA A 63 0.20 -12.40 -11.54
CA ALA A 63 -0.71 -13.32 -10.84
C ALA A 63 -0.86 -13.03 -9.34
N SER A 64 0.09 -12.34 -8.71
CA SER A 64 0.06 -12.06 -7.26
C SER A 64 0.77 -10.76 -6.93
N TYR A 65 0.13 -9.96 -6.07
CA TYR A 65 0.65 -8.70 -5.56
C TYR A 65 0.59 -8.70 -4.04
N GLN A 66 1.59 -8.09 -3.44
CA GLN A 66 1.70 -7.87 -2.01
C GLN A 66 1.89 -6.37 -1.79
N TYR A 67 1.26 -5.84 -0.75
CA TYR A 67 1.49 -4.48 -0.31
C TYR A 67 1.77 -4.48 1.17
N ARG A 68 2.61 -3.55 1.60
CA ARG A 68 2.90 -3.27 3.00
C ARG A 68 2.61 -1.81 3.27
N VAL A 69 2.15 -1.54 4.48
CA VAL A 69 1.84 -0.20 4.94
C VAL A 69 2.66 0.07 6.18
N ARG A 70 3.27 1.26 6.24
CA ARG A 70 4.01 1.76 7.40
C ARG A 70 3.37 3.06 7.85
N ALA A 71 3.07 3.19 9.14
CA ALA A 71 2.64 4.45 9.71
C ALA A 71 3.88 5.31 9.98
N ARG A 72 3.91 6.54 9.48
CA ARG A 72 4.91 7.55 9.85
C ARG A 72 4.30 8.42 10.93
N ASN A 73 4.95 8.44 12.09
CA ASN A 73 4.57 9.33 13.17
C ASN A 73 5.13 10.72 12.85
N GLY A 74 4.31 11.76 12.98
CA GLY A 74 4.73 13.15 12.69
C GLY A 74 5.61 13.76 13.78
N SER A 75 6.01 12.97 14.78
CA SER A 75 6.86 13.39 15.87
C SER A 75 8.33 13.21 15.50
N ASP A 76 8.90 14.19 14.80
CA ASP A 76 10.31 14.55 14.92
C ASP A 76 10.40 15.90 15.65
#